data_AF-A0A7V5N1Y4-F1
#
_entry.id   AF-A0A7V5N1Y4-F1
#
_cell.length_a   1.000
_cell.length_b   1.000
_cell.length_c   1.000
_cell.angle_alpha   90.00
_cell.angle_beta   90.00
_cell.angle_gamma   90.00
#
_symmetry.space_group_name_H-M   'P 1'
#
loop_
_entity.id
_entity.type
_entity.pdbx_description
1 polymer ?
#
loop_
_entity_poly.entity_id
_entity_poly.type
_entity_poly.pdbx_seq_one_letter_code
_entity_poly.pdbx_strand_id
1 'polypeptide(L)' 'MSAGAYGFSMSSNYNSRPRAAEVLVSGGQYQVIRRRETYEDLVAPETVPQWIRLQRER' A
#
# COMPACT_ATOMS: atom_id res chain seq x y z
N MET A 1 -0.49 4.59 24.75
CA MET A 1 -0.78 3.60 23.71
C MET A 1 0.39 3.60 22.72
N SER A 2 0.91 2.44 22.33
CA SER A 2 2.05 2.29 21.41
C SER A 2 1.57 1.62 20.13
N ALA A 3 2.11 2.03 18.98
CA ALA A 3 1.78 1.46 17.66
C ALA A 3 2.96 0.74 16.99
N GLY A 4 4.09 0.58 17.72
CA GLY A 4 5.34 0.04 17.15
C GLY A 4 5.29 -1.46 16.86
N ALA A 5 4.56 -2.24 17.66
CA ALA A 5 4.33 -3.66 17.40
C ALA A 5 2.90 -3.86 16.89
N TYR A 6 2.73 -4.72 15.89
CA TYR A 6 1.44 -5.09 15.30
C TYR A 6 0.66 -3.94 14.62
N GLY A 7 1.20 -2.72 14.57
CA GLY A 7 0.58 -1.59 13.85
C GLY A 7 0.66 -1.78 12.34
N PHE A 8 1.84 -1.52 11.76
CA PHE A 8 2.03 -1.64 10.31
C PHE A 8 1.80 -3.08 9.81
N SER A 9 2.24 -4.09 10.56
CA SER A 9 2.13 -5.50 10.14
C SER A 9 0.69 -6.02 10.04
N MET A 10 -0.27 -5.39 10.73
CA MET A 10 -1.71 -5.71 10.59
C MET A 10 -2.48 -4.67 9.76
N SER A 11 -1.79 -3.68 9.17
CA SER A 11 -2.44 -2.70 8.30
C SER A 11 -2.91 -3.34 6.99
N SER A 12 -4.01 -2.82 6.44
CA SER A 12 -4.65 -3.36 5.24
C SER A 12 -5.02 -2.26 4.26
N ASN A 13 -5.31 -2.66 3.01
CA ASN A 13 -5.83 -1.77 1.97
C ASN A 13 -7.37 -1.69 1.98
N TYR A 14 -8.02 -2.04 3.09
CA TYR A 14 -9.48 -1.97 3.21
C TYR A 14 -9.98 -0.56 2.86
N ASN A 15 -11.11 -0.51 2.14
CA ASN A 15 -11.65 0.71 1.53
C ASN A 15 -10.72 1.37 0.49
N SER A 16 -9.91 0.57 -0.20
CA SER A 16 -8.96 1.04 -1.23
C SER A 16 -8.03 2.14 -0.70
N ARG A 17 -7.61 2.02 0.56
CA ARG A 17 -6.70 2.99 1.19
C ARG A 17 -5.26 2.51 1.06
N PRO A 18 -4.35 3.31 0.48
CA PRO A 18 -2.94 2.95 0.47
C PRO A 18 -2.37 2.94 1.89
N ARG A 19 -1.54 1.94 2.21
CA ARG A 19 -0.88 1.86 3.52
C ARG A 19 0.07 3.05 3.71
N ALA A 20 0.19 3.48 4.97
CA ALA A 20 0.99 4.64 5.34
C ALA A 20 2.50 4.40 5.13
N ALA A 21 3.26 5.51 5.07
CA ALA A 21 4.71 5.45 5.17
C ALA A 21 5.15 5.15 6.61
N GLU A 22 6.34 4.57 6.77
CA GLU A 22 7.01 4.41 8.06
C GLU A 22 8.28 5.27 8.09
N VAL A 23 8.48 5.96 9.21
CA VAL A 23 9.64 6.83 9.45
C VAL A 23 10.43 6.28 10.63
N LEU A 24 11.73 6.12 10.44
CA LEU A 24 12.66 5.84 11.51
C LEU A 24 13.23 7.16 12.03
N VAL A 25 13.20 7.34 13.34
CA VAL A 25 13.81 8.48 14.03
C VAL A 25 14.95 7.96 14.90
N SER A 26 16.11 8.58 14.81
CA SER A 26 17.27 8.27 15.66
C SER A 26 17.98 9.55 16.07
N GLY A 27 17.97 9.86 17.37
CA GLY A 27 18.42 11.16 17.87
C GLY A 27 17.65 12.31 17.22
N GLY A 28 18.37 13.24 16.59
CA GLY A 28 17.79 14.37 15.85
C GLY A 28 17.57 14.14 14.35
N GLN A 29 17.81 12.92 13.85
CA GLN A 29 17.67 12.57 12.43
C GLN A 29 16.43 11.72 12.20
N TYR A 30 15.85 11.82 11.01
CA TYR A 30 14.74 10.96 10.58
C TYR A 30 14.88 10.58 9.11
N GLN A 31 14.34 9.41 8.76
CA GLN A 31 14.34 8.91 7.39
C GLN A 31 13.06 8.11 7.13
N VAL A 32 12.45 8.30 5.96
CA VAL A 32 11.39 7.40 5.47
C VAL A 32 12.02 6.05 5.15
N ILE A 33 11.72 5.02 5.95
CA ILE A 33 12.24 3.66 5.77
C ILE A 33 11.28 2.77 4.97
N ARG A 34 10.01 3.18 4.88
CA ARG A 34 9.01 2.57 4.02
C ARG A 34 8.15 3.65 3.39
N ARG A 35 8.10 3.71 2.06
CA ARG A 35 7.27 4.68 1.33
C ARG A 35 5.78 4.39 1.55
N ARG A 36 4.97 5.43 1.43
CA ARG A 36 3.51 5.27 1.29
C ARG A 36 3.21 4.51 0.00
N GLU A 37 2.20 3.66 0.04
CA GLU A 37 1.65 3.06 -1.18
C GLU A 37 0.93 4.12 -2.04
N THR A 38 0.95 3.92 -3.35
CA THR A 38 0.16 4.70 -4.31
C THR A 38 -1.11 3.94 -4.69
N TYR A 39 -1.97 4.54 -5.51
CA TYR A 39 -3.15 3.85 -6.03
C TYR A 39 -2.77 2.74 -7.03
N GLU A 40 -1.69 2.93 -7.78
CA GLU A 40 -1.15 1.93 -8.70
C GLU A 40 -0.69 0.68 -7.95
N ASP A 41 -0.08 0.83 -6.77
CA ASP A 41 0.31 -0.31 -5.95
C ASP A 41 -0.88 -1.18 -5.51
N LEU A 42 -2.09 -0.59 -5.38
CA LEU A 42 -3.29 -1.33 -4.98
C LEU A 42 -3.72 -2.35 -6.03
N VAL A 43 -3.59 -1.98 -7.31
CA VAL A 43 -4.04 -2.78 -8.45
C VAL A 43 -2.89 -3.49 -9.17
N ALA A 44 -1.64 -3.16 -8.83
CA ALA A 44 -0.45 -3.81 -9.36
C ALA A 44 -0.46 -5.36 -9.28
N PRO A 45 -0.98 -6.01 -8.22
CA PRO A 45 -1.02 -7.47 -8.18
C PRO A 45 -2.19 -8.06 -8.99
N GLU A 46 -3.09 -7.24 -9.51
CA GLU A 46 -4.26 -7.68 -10.27
C GLU A 46 -3.92 -7.83 -11.76
N THR A 47 -4.62 -8.73 -12.45
CA THR A 47 -4.54 -8.84 -13.90
C THR A 47 -5.94 -9.02 -14.47
N VAL A 48 -6.30 -8.19 -15.45
CA VAL A 48 -7.57 -8.32 -16.16
C VAL A 48 -7.47 -9.49 -17.15
N PRO A 49 -8.31 -10.54 -17.03
CA PRO A 49 -8.29 -11.64 -17.98
C PRO A 49 -8.63 -11.18 -19.40
N GLN A 50 -7.94 -11.74 -20.40
CA GLN A 50 -8.09 -11.34 -21.81
C GLN A 50 -9.53 -11.43 -22.32
N TRP A 51 -10.26 -12.47 -21.90
CA TRP A 51 -11.64 -12.70 -22.32
C TRP A 51 -12.64 -11.66 -21.77
N ILE A 52 -12.33 -10.95 -20.67
CA ILE A 52 -13.13 -9.79 -20.21
C ILE A 52 -12.82 -8.56 -21.07
N ARG A 53 -11.55 -8.36 -21.44
CA ARG A 53 -11.11 -7.20 -22.22
C ARG A 53 -11.77 -7.18 -23.61
N LEU A 54 -11.84 -8.33 -24.27
CA LEU A 54 -12.45 -8.50 -25.59
C LEU A 54 -13.96 -8.25 -25.61
N GLN A 55 -14.65 -8.30 -24.46
CA GLN A 55 -16.09 -7.99 -24.38
C GLN A 55 -16.39 -6.48 -24.35
N ARG A 56 -15.40 -5.62 -24.05
CA ARG A 56 -15.57 -4.16 -24.06
C ARG A 56 -15.40 -3.52 -25.43
N GLU A 57 -14.87 -4.26 -26.40
CA GLU A 57 -14.55 -3.79 -27.76
C GLU A 57 -15.57 -4.29 -28.82
N ARG A 58 -16.66 -4.93 -28.37
CA ARG A 58 -17.84 -5.28 -29.18
C ARG A 58 -19.02 -4.41 -28.78
#